data_AF-A0A831PT39-F1
#
_entry.id   AF-A0A831PT39-F1
#
_cell.length_a   1.000
_cell.length_b   1.000
_cell.length_c   1.000
_cell.angle_alpha   90.00
_cell.angle_beta   90.00
_cell.angle_gamma   90.00
#
_symmetry.space_group_name_H-M   'P 1'
#
loop_
_entity.id
_entity.type
_entity.pdbx_description
1 polymer ?
#
loop_
_entity_poly.entity_id
_entity_poly.type
_entity_poly.pdbx_seq_one_letter_code
_entity_poly.pdbx_strand_id
1 'polypeptide(L)'
;MLVGVGIGPGDPELLTVRAVRLIKEADAVFVPGRVAAAIIAPYRTDVQVLSFPMTDDEDYIARCIEENAETIAPHARSGLSVF
;
A
#
# COMPACT_ATOMS: atom_id res chain seq x y z
N MET A 1 -5.48 7.36 -10.44
CA MET A 1 -6.40 6.26 -10.07
C MET A 1 -5.79 5.50 -8.89
N LEU A 2 -6.57 5.24 -7.84
CA LEU A 2 -6.15 4.36 -6.74
C LEU A 2 -6.67 2.93 -7.00
N VAL A 3 -5.80 1.93 -6.84
CA VAL A 3 -6.16 0.51 -6.97
C VAL A 3 -5.71 -0.24 -5.72
N GLY A 4 -6.66 -0.86 -5.03
CA GLY A 4 -6.37 -1.80 -3.94
C GLY A 4 -5.93 -3.16 -4.49
N VAL A 5 -4.79 -3.68 -4.02
CA VAL A 5 -4.21 -4.95 -4.47
C VAL A 5 -3.95 -5.86 -3.28
N GLY A 6 -4.55 -7.06 -3.30
CA GLY A 6 -4.23 -8.09 -2.31
C GLY A 6 -2.81 -8.63 -2.51
N ILE A 7 -2.00 -8.64 -1.45
CA ILE A 7 -0.61 -9.15 -1.43
C ILE A 7 -0.50 -10.63 -1.02
N GLY A 8 -1.63 -11.32 -0.88
CA GLY A 8 -1.67 -12.70 -0.39
C GLY A 8 -1.40 -12.79 1.13
N PRO A 9 -1.21 -14.02 1.65
CA PRO A 9 -1.09 -14.27 3.08
C PRO A 9 0.33 -14.07 3.65
N GLY A 10 1.33 -13.80 2.82
CA GLY A 10 2.71 -13.54 3.28
C GLY A 10 3.81 -14.02 2.34
N ASP A 11 3.59 -15.13 1.63
CA ASP A 11 4.57 -15.62 0.65
C ASP A 11 4.48 -14.79 -0.65
N PRO A 12 5.57 -14.14 -1.10
CA PRO A 12 5.58 -13.36 -2.34
C PRO A 12 5.14 -14.15 -3.59
N GLU A 13 5.38 -15.46 -3.63
CA GLU A 13 4.99 -16.31 -4.77
C GLU A 13 3.46 -16.52 -4.87
N LEU A 14 2.72 -16.20 -3.81
CA LEU A 14 1.25 -16.27 -3.79
C LEU A 14 0.57 -15.01 -4.32
N LEU A 15 1.32 -14.00 -4.75
CA LEU A 15 0.74 -12.85 -5.45
C LEU A 15 0.21 -13.27 -6.82
N THR A 16 -0.97 -12.78 -7.16
CA THR A 16 -1.51 -12.98 -8.51
C THR A 16 -0.63 -12.28 -9.55
N VAL A 17 -0.60 -12.81 -10.77
CA VAL A 17 0.12 -12.19 -11.91
C VAL A 17 -0.31 -10.73 -12.12
N ARG A 18 -1.59 -10.42 -11.90
CA ARG A 18 -2.12 -9.05 -12.01
C ARG A 18 -1.59 -8.13 -10.91
N ALA A 19 -1.48 -8.63 -9.68
CA ALA A 19 -0.91 -7.87 -8.55
C ALA A 19 0.54 -7.48 -8.83
N VAL A 20 1.37 -8.46 -9.24
CA VAL A 20 2.78 -8.22 -9.56
C VAL A 20 2.93 -7.19 -10.68
N ARG A 21 2.11 -7.27 -11.74
CA ARG A 21 2.13 -6.28 -12.83
C ARG A 21 1.79 -4.88 -12.33
N LEU A 22 0.70 -4.71 -11.59
CA LEU A 22 0.29 -3.40 -11.07
C LEU A 22 1.35 -2.81 -10.13
N ILE A 23 1.93 -3.61 -9.24
CA ILE A 23 2.98 -3.17 -8.31
C ILE A 23 4.20 -2.63 -9.09
N LYS A 24 4.62 -3.32 -10.16
CA LYS A 24 5.75 -2.91 -11.00
C LYS A 24 5.47 -1.68 -11.86
N GLU A 25 4.25 -1.57 -12.39
CA GLU A 25 3.87 -0.53 -13.35
C GLU A 25 3.34 0.75 -12.69
N ALA A 26 2.99 0.73 -11.40
CA ALA A 26 2.43 1.89 -10.70
C ALA A 26 3.40 3.08 -10.63
N ASP A 27 2.86 4.30 -10.64
CA ASP A 27 3.64 5.51 -10.41
C ASP A 27 4.07 5.62 -8.93
N ALA A 28 3.21 5.15 -8.01
CA ALA A 28 3.48 5.10 -6.57
C ALA A 28 2.85 3.86 -5.92
N VAL A 29 3.54 3.29 -4.94
CA VAL A 29 3.07 2.14 -4.16
C VAL A 29 3.09 2.48 -2.67
N PHE A 30 1.97 2.27 -2.02
CA PHE A 30 1.76 2.50 -0.60
C PHE A 30 1.48 1.16 0.08
N VAL A 31 2.02 0.94 1.28
CA VAL A 31 1.82 -0.33 2.01
C VAL A 31 1.54 -0.10 3.49
N PRO A 32 0.67 -0.91 4.13
CA PRO A 32 0.41 -0.81 5.56
C PRO A 32 1.55 -1.48 6.36
N GLY A 33 2.46 -0.67 6.89
CA GLY A 33 3.56 -1.15 7.71
C GLY A 33 4.66 -1.92 6.97
N ARG A 34 5.71 -2.29 7.72
CA ARG A 34 6.93 -2.89 7.15
C ARG A 34 6.76 -4.35 6.72
N VAL A 35 5.78 -5.06 7.28
CA VAL A 35 5.51 -6.46 6.90
C VAL A 35 5.02 -6.53 5.46
N ALA A 36 4.05 -5.70 5.08
CA ALA A 36 3.58 -5.61 3.70
C ALA A 36 4.70 -5.19 2.74
N ALA A 37 5.55 -4.23 3.15
CA ALA A 37 6.73 -3.84 2.37
C ALA A 37 7.68 -5.02 2.10
N ALA A 38 7.93 -5.86 3.10
CA ALA A 38 8.80 -7.03 2.98
C ALA A 38 8.24 -8.08 2.01
N ILE A 39 6.92 -8.30 2.01
CA ILE A 39 6.25 -9.26 1.11
C ILE A 39 6.43 -8.84 -0.35
N ILE A 40 6.28 -7.55 -0.66
CA ILE A 40 6.36 -7.07 -2.05
C ILE A 40 7.77 -6.70 -2.51
N ALA A 41 8.76 -6.70 -1.60
CA ALA A 41 10.14 -6.33 -1.87
C ALA A 41 10.80 -7.02 -3.09
N PRO A 42 10.52 -8.30 -3.41
CA PRO A 42 11.05 -8.94 -4.62
C PRO A 42 10.58 -8.29 -5.93
N TYR A 43 9.46 -7.57 -5.91
CA TYR A 43 8.86 -6.95 -7.08
C TYR A 43 9.09 -5.44 -7.14
N ARG A 44 9.20 -4.79 -5.98
CA ARG A 44 9.43 -3.35 -5.88
C ARG A 44 9.95 -2.94 -4.50
N THR A 45 10.90 -2.01 -4.46
CA THR A 45 11.53 -1.53 -3.21
C THR A 45 11.29 -0.04 -2.94
N ASP A 46 10.96 0.76 -3.96
CA ASP A 46 10.54 2.15 -3.85
C ASP A 46 9.06 2.24 -3.44
N VAL A 47 8.80 1.98 -2.16
CA VAL A 47 7.44 1.95 -1.60
C VAL A 47 7.34 2.88 -0.41
N GLN A 48 6.17 3.50 -0.23
CA GLN A 48 5.89 4.35 0.91
C GLN A 48 5.14 3.55 1.98
N VAL A 49 5.74 3.44 3.15
CA VAL A 49 5.13 2.75 4.30
C VAL A 49 4.20 3.70 5.03
N LEU A 50 2.93 3.32 5.11
CA LEU A 50 1.89 4.04 5.82
C LEU A 50 1.75 3.52 7.26
N SER A 51 1.41 4.43 8.17
CA SER A 51 1.24 4.11 9.59
C SER A 51 -0.19 3.69 9.88
N PHE A 52 -0.36 2.54 10.50
CA PHE A 52 -1.63 2.07 11.03
C PHE A 52 -1.43 1.72 12.50
N PRO A 53 -2.01 2.48 13.44
CA PRO A 53 -1.77 2.27 14.86
C PRO A 53 -2.42 0.96 15.33
N MET A 54 -1.71 0.23 16.19
CA MET A 54 -2.24 -0.96 16.87
C MET A 54 -2.89 -0.54 18.19
N THR A 55 -4.13 -0.08 18.11
CA THR A 55 -4.91 0.49 19.22
C THR A 55 -6.40 0.21 18.99
N ASP A 56 -7.21 0.40 20.02
CA ASP A 56 -8.68 0.39 19.99
C ASP A 56 -9.28 1.81 20.04
N ASP A 57 -8.45 2.85 20.10
CA ASP A 57 -8.88 4.25 20.02
C ASP A 57 -9.36 4.59 18.59
N GLU A 58 -10.67 4.57 18.39
CA GLU A 58 -11.32 4.80 17.10
C GLU A 58 -11.03 6.20 16.53
N ASP A 59 -10.97 7.23 17.39
CA ASP A 59 -10.71 8.60 16.96
C ASP A 59 -9.27 8.74 16.46
N TYR A 60 -8.33 8.11 17.15
CA TYR A 60 -6.94 8.08 16.72
C TYR A 60 -6.76 7.28 15.42
N ILE A 61 -7.43 6.13 15.28
CA ILE A 61 -7.43 5.34 14.04
C ILE A 61 -7.98 6.17 12.88
N ALA A 62 -9.12 6.84 13.06
CA ALA A 62 -9.76 7.66 12.03
C ALA A 62 -8.82 8.77 11.55
N ARG A 63 -8.15 9.46 12.48
CA ARG A 63 -7.16 10.48 12.15
C ARG A 63 -5.98 9.94 11.35
N CYS A 64 -5.42 8.79 11.73
CA CYS A 64 -4.34 8.17 10.97
C CYS A 64 -4.77 7.72 9.57
N ILE A 65 -6.02 7.24 9.42
CA ILE A 65 -6.58 6.89 8.10
C ILE A 65 -6.68 8.14 7.22
N GLU A 66 -7.12 9.27 7.78
CA GLU A 66 -7.22 10.54 7.05
C GLU A 66 -5.83 11.07 6.63
N GLU A 67 -4.84 11.06 7.53
CA GLU A 67 -3.44 11.42 7.23
C GLU A 67 -2.84 10.53 6.11
N ASN A 68 -3.15 9.23 6.13
CA ASN A 68 -2.76 8.29 5.07
C ASN A 68 -3.46 8.60 3.74
N ALA A 69 -4.74 8.96 3.78
CA ALA A 69 -5.50 9.32 2.58
C ALA A 69 -4.97 10.63 1.96
N GLU A 70 -4.64 11.63 2.78
CA GLU A 70 -4.01 12.88 2.34
C GLU A 70 -2.66 12.62 1.66
N THR A 71 -1.94 11.61 2.11
CA THR A 71 -0.68 11.16 1.49
C THR A 71 -0.90 10.50 0.14
N ILE A 72 -1.89 9.61 0.00
CA ILE A 72 -2.15 8.86 -1.24
C ILE A 72 -2.79 9.75 -2.32
N ALA A 73 -3.73 10.61 -1.92
CA ALA A 73 -4.64 11.29 -2.84
C ALA A 73 -3.96 12.15 -3.93
N PRO A 74 -2.86 12.90 -3.66
CA PRO A 74 -2.14 13.64 -4.70
C PRO A 74 -1.62 12.73 -5.81
N HIS A 75 -1.00 11.59 -5.45
CA HIS A 75 -0.46 10.62 -6.41
C HIS A 75 -1.56 9.96 -7.22
N ALA A 76 -2.66 9.60 -6.54
CA ALA A 76 -3.81 8.98 -7.19
C ALA A 76 -4.57 9.95 -8.10
N ARG A 77 -4.38 11.27 -8.00
CA ARG A 77 -4.96 12.22 -8.96
C ARG A 77 -4.17 12.33 -10.25
N SER A 78 -2.84 12.14 -10.21
CA SER A 78 -1.95 12.34 -11.34
C SER A 78 -1.49 11.05 -12.03
N GLY A 79 -1.63 9.90 -11.38
CA GLY A 79 -1.13 8.63 -11.91
C GLY A 79 -1.80 7.40 -11.30
N LEU A 80 -1.29 6.22 -11.61
CA LEU A 80 -1.65 4.96 -10.99
C LEU A 80 -0.96 4.84 -9.63
N SER A 81 -1.76 4.82 -8.56
CA SER A 81 -1.30 4.48 -7.22
C SER A 81 -1.84 3.13 -6.80
N VAL A 82 -0.96 2.28 -6.28
CA VAL A 82 -1.34 0.97 -5.71
C VAL A 82 -1.26 1.06 -4.19
N PHE A 83 -2.28 0.50 -3.54
CA PHE A 83 -2.35 0.29 -2.09
C PHE A 83 -2.58 -1.18 -1.78
#